data_AF-A0AAN7VHG3-F1
#
_entry.id   AF-A0AAN7VHG3-F1
#
_cell.length_a   1.000
_cell.length_b   1.000
_cell.length_c   1.000
_cell.angle_alpha   90.00
_cell.angle_beta   90.00
_cell.angle_gamma   90.00
#
_symmetry.space_group_name_H-M   'P 1'
#
loop_
_entity.id
_entity.type
_entity.pdbx_description
1 polymer ?
#
loop_
_entity_poly.entity_id
_entity_poly.type
_entity_poly.pdbx_seq_one_letter_code
_entity_poly.pdbx_strand_id
1 'polypeptide(L)' 'MDHHCPWLNSCIHLWNYKFFVLLLFYASLNCIFFVATSLKYFMKFWSSTPVNYDLLHMVLG' A
#
# COMPACT_ATOMS: atom_id res chain seq x y z
N MET A 1 -0.47 -23.56 14.87
CA MET A 1 -0.92 -22.65 13.79
C MET A 1 -0.61 -21.24 14.24
N ASP A 2 -0.18 -20.36 13.33
CA ASP A 2 0.18 -18.98 13.68
C ASP A 2 -1.09 -18.13 13.79
N HIS A 3 -1.81 -17.96 12.68
CA HIS A 3 -3.12 -17.28 12.67
C HIS A 3 -3.94 -17.66 11.43
N HIS A 4 -5.26 -17.40 11.45
CA HIS A 4 -6.09 -17.42 10.25
C HIS A 4 -6.05 -16.05 9.59
N CYS A 5 -5.58 -15.99 8.34
CA CYS A 5 -5.47 -14.74 7.60
C CYS A 5 -6.69 -14.61 6.66
N PRO A 6 -7.63 -13.68 6.93
CA PRO A 6 -8.80 -13.51 6.07
C PRO A 6 -8.44 -12.99 4.68
N TRP A 7 -7.34 -12.24 4.56
CA TRP A 7 -6.86 -11.67 3.29
C TRP A 7 -6.42 -12.73 2.28
N LEU A 8 -5.91 -13.86 2.78
CA LEU A 8 -5.49 -14.99 1.96
C LEU A 8 -6.51 -16.12 1.98
N ASN A 9 -7.62 -15.95 2.72
CA ASN A 9 -8.62 -16.97 2.97
C ASN A 9 -7.99 -18.33 3.35
N SER A 10 -6.96 -18.30 4.19
CA SER A 10 -6.14 -19.47 4.53
C SER A 10 -5.50 -19.33 5.91
N CYS A 11 -5.31 -20.45 6.61
CA CYS A 11 -4.57 -20.49 7.86
C CYS A 11 -3.06 -20.46 7.60
N ILE A 12 -2.34 -19.62 8.34
CA ILE A 12 -0.88 -19.58 8.34
C ILE A 12 -0.36 -20.52 9.43
N HIS A 13 0.54 -21.41 9.06
CA HIS A 13 1.16 -22.42 9.89
C HIS A 13 2.58 -22.71 9.37
N LEU A 14 3.31 -23.61 10.04
CA LEU A 14 4.73 -23.84 9.78
C LEU A 14 5.06 -24.08 8.29
N TRP A 15 4.23 -24.85 7.59
CA TRP A 15 4.45 -25.22 6.18
C TRP A 15 4.29 -24.08 5.16
N ASN A 16 3.48 -23.05 5.45
CA ASN A 16 3.25 -21.92 4.56
C ASN A 16 3.81 -20.59 5.08
N TYR A 17 4.44 -20.59 6.26
CA TYR A 17 5.01 -19.40 6.88
C TYR A 17 6.06 -18.71 6.00
N LYS A 18 6.94 -19.48 5.34
CA LYS A 18 7.96 -18.92 4.43
C LYS A 18 7.33 -18.15 3.27
N PHE A 19 6.28 -18.71 2.66
CA PHE A 19 5.59 -18.07 1.54
C PHE A 19 4.84 -16.82 2.00
N PHE A 20 4.26 -16.85 3.20
CA PHE A 20 3.63 -15.67 3.80
C PHE A 20 4.61 -14.52 4.01
N VAL A 21 5.82 -14.80 4.54
CA VAL A 21 6.85 -13.76 4.71
C VAL A 21 7.32 -13.20 3.35
N LEU A 22 7.49 -14.06 2.34
CA LEU A 22 7.85 -13.60 0.99
C LEU A 22 6.75 -12.73 0.38
N LEU A 23 5.47 -13.09 0.56
CA LEU A 23 4.34 -12.27 0.13
C LEU A 23 4.42 -10.86 0.74
N LEU A 24 4.63 -10.74 2.05
CA LEU A 24 4.71 -9.45 2.74
C LEU A 24 5.88 -8.61 2.23
N PHE A 25 7.03 -9.24 2.00
CA PHE A 25 8.22 -8.56 1.47
C PHE A 25 7.98 -8.02 0.06
N TYR A 26 7.49 -8.85 -0.87
CA TYR A 26 7.21 -8.41 -2.24
C TYR A 26 6.08 -7.39 -2.32
N ALA A 27 5.04 -7.52 -1.50
CA ALA A 27 3.98 -6.52 -1.41
C ALA A 27 4.53 -5.16 -0.95
N SER A 28 5.41 -5.16 0.06
CA SER A 28 6.05 -3.94 0.56
C SER A 28 6.94 -3.28 -0.50
N LEU A 29 7.77 -4.07 -1.19
CA LEU A 29 8.58 -3.57 -2.31
C LEU A 29 7.72 -2.99 -3.43
N ASN A 30 6.61 -3.66 -3.76
CA ASN A 30 5.69 -3.19 -4.76
C ASN A 30 5.07 -1.84 -4.35
N CYS A 31 4.62 -1.69 -3.10
CA CYS A 31 4.13 -0.41 -2.59
C CYS A 31 5.18 0.70 -2.71
N ILE A 32 6.44 0.42 -2.31
CA ILE A 32 7.55 1.39 -2.45
C ILE A 32 7.76 1.76 -3.91
N PHE A 33 7.76 0.78 -4.82
CA PHE A 33 7.90 1.01 -6.25
C PHE A 33 6.76 1.87 -6.82
N PHE A 34 5.51 1.58 -6.46
CA PHE A 34 4.35 2.37 -6.86
C PHE A 34 4.45 3.81 -6.35
N VAL A 35 4.81 4.02 -5.08
CA VAL A 35 5.02 5.36 -4.52
C VAL A 35 6.15 6.07 -5.27
N ALA A 36 7.32 5.45 -5.44
CA ALA A 36 8.47 6.08 -6.09
C ALA A 36 8.18 6.49 -7.54
N THR A 37 7.47 5.65 -8.29
CA THR A 37 7.13 5.92 -9.70
C THR A 37 6.00 6.94 -9.86
N SER A 38 5.01 6.95 -8.96
CA SER A 38 3.89 7.89 -8.99
C SER A 38 4.22 9.25 -8.37
N LEU A 39 5.21 9.34 -7.46
CA LEU A 39 5.51 10.55 -6.69
C LEU A 39 5.77 11.78 -7.58
N LYS A 40 6.47 11.63 -8.70
CA LYS A 40 6.72 12.73 -9.65
C LYS A 40 5.42 13.32 -10.18
N TYR A 41 4.47 12.47 -10.56
CA TYR A 41 3.17 12.90 -11.10
C TYR A 41 2.27 13.44 -9.99
N PHE A 42 2.30 12.82 -8.82
CA PHE A 42 1.59 13.27 -7.63
C PHE A 42 2.00 14.70 -7.25
N MET A 43 3.31 14.97 -7.15
CA MET A 43 3.83 16.32 -6.89
C MET A 43 3.43 17.30 -7.99
N LYS A 44 3.53 16.93 -9.27
CA LYS A 44 3.11 17.81 -10.37
C LYS A 44 1.63 18.17 -10.28
N PHE A 45 0.77 17.19 -10.01
CA PHE A 45 -0.66 17.39 -9.87
C PHE A 45 -1.00 18.36 -8.74
N TRP A 46 -0.38 18.17 -7.57
CA TRP A 46 -0.64 19.00 -6.40
C TRP A 46 -0.03 20.41 -6.49
N SER A 47 1.09 20.57 -7.19
CA SER A 47 1.71 21.89 -7.42
C SER A 47 1.04 22.69 -8.54
N SER A 48 0.27 22.05 -9.41
CA SER A 48 -0.37 22.70 -10.57
C SER A 48 -1.85 23.02 -10.32
N THR A 49 -2.41 22.59 -9.19
CA THR A 49 -3.78 22.90 -8.78
C THR A 49 -3.77 24.08 -7.80
N PRO A 50 -4.53 25.18 -8.05
CA PRO A 50 -4.77 26.16 -7.00
C PRO A 50 -5.49 25.44 -5.85
N VAL A 51 -4.98 25.60 -4.62
CA VAL A 51 -5.54 24.93 -3.43
C VAL A 51 -6.99 25.37 -3.28
N ASN A 52 -7.93 24.49 -3.64
CA ASN A 52 -9.30 24.63 -3.23
C ASN A 52 -9.41 23.96 -1.85
N TYR A 53 -9.55 24.80 -0.82
CA TYR A 53 -9.64 24.35 0.57
C TYR A 53 -10.80 23.35 0.78
N ASP A 54 -11.86 23.40 -0.04
CA ASP A 54 -12.97 22.44 0.03
C ASP A 54 -12.56 21.01 -0.37
N LEU A 55 -11.63 20.86 -1.33
CA LEU A 55 -11.10 19.56 -1.75
C LEU A 55 -10.02 19.03 -0.80
N LEU A 56 -9.26 19.94 -0.17
CA LEU A 56 -8.26 19.58 0.83
C LEU A 56 -8.92 18.88 2.04
N HIS A 57 -10.06 19.39 2.48
CA HIS A 57 -10.85 18.81 3.57
C HIS A 57 -11.47 17.44 3.23
N MET A 58 -11.60 17.10 1.95
CA MET A 58 -12.10 15.78 1.52
C MET A 58 -10.98 14.73 1.40
N VAL A 59 -9.73 15.15 1.13
CA VAL A 59 -8.58 14.23 1.01
C VAL A 59 -7.85 14.02 2.34
N LEU A 60 -7.88 15.02 3.23
CA LEU A 60 -7.31 14.95 4.58
C LEU A 60 -8.35 14.66 5.68
N GLY A 61 -9.59 14.37 5.28
CA GLY A 61 -10.69 13.99 6.19
C GLY A 61 -10.55 12.57 6.70
#